data_AF-A0A3P8V2W1-F1
#
_entry.id   AF-A0A3P8V2W1-F1
#
_cell.length_a   1.000
_cell.length_b   1.000
_cell.length_c   1.000
_cell.angle_alpha   90.00
_cell.angle_beta   90.00
_cell.angle_gamma   90.00
#
_symmetry.space_group_name_H-M   'P 1'
#
loop_
_entity.id
_entity.type
_entity.pdbx_description
1 polymer ?
#
loop_
_entity_poly.entity_id
_entity_poly.type
_entity_poly.pdbx_seq_one_letter_code
_entity_poly.pdbx_strand_id
1 'polypeptide(L)'
;MSCMLMWHWECPTYLFYVFPGDAYSSSGTHVNMAPPVPLLAVRGTHGTSLLRGPPKCDQQSDIISGGNNRCLTFSRDGTLLACCDGHKVSVVKCSDSSIVSTFDLPKTALLELSPLNNVLVTWQPYSKTKDCPQGEANLQIWQLHSGQLMKALYQKKVESWCPCWSDDETICVRSVNNELHFYENNDLNTIANKLHMQKVSDFALSPGAQPCKVAVYVPGSKGAPAFVRLYQYPSLGGTSAALANKSFFKADKVCMQWNKKASAVLVTASTEVDKTGASYYGEQTLHYLGANGETALVQLAKNGPIYDVAWSPNSSEFCVVYGFMPAKATIFNLKCDPVFDFGTGPRNASYYSPQGHILVLAGFGNLRGQMEVWDVKKYKQVSKPQAPDSTHFSWCPDGEHVVTATCSPRLRVSNGYKIWHYTGSVLHKWEVAANSELWEVQWQPFPEGTFPERPIKYQAAPSDLGSTQAPPTQAYRPPALRHLPATASSKLHEEELPQNMRPGVPGEKSKSALKNQKKREAKKAARQETRSEPSSEHAHSRPPATDSQSEPSSGDPETDKKIKNLKKKIKAIEELKEQQASGKVLQKNQLDKIQKEEQLLKELEELQI
;
A
#
# COMPACT_ATOMS: atom_id res chain seq x y z
N MET A 1 86.86 -9.31 -25.06
CA MET A 1 86.40 -9.40 -26.46
C MET A 1 84.90 -9.60 -26.43
N SER A 2 84.03 -8.71 -26.89
CA SER A 2 84.27 -7.31 -27.31
C SER A 2 83.01 -6.46 -27.05
N CYS A 3 83.24 -5.29 -26.41
CA CYS A 3 82.68 -3.95 -26.67
C CYS A 3 81.14 -3.69 -26.62
N MET A 4 80.62 -2.65 -25.94
CA MET A 4 80.82 -1.17 -26.09
C MET A 4 80.26 -0.61 -27.42
N LEU A 5 79.51 0.51 -27.54
CA LEU A 5 79.00 1.61 -26.66
C LEU A 5 77.52 1.95 -27.05
N MET A 6 76.73 2.97 -26.62
CA MET A 6 76.69 4.11 -25.65
C MET A 6 75.15 4.42 -25.39
N TRP A 7 74.64 4.97 -24.26
CA TRP A 7 74.50 6.39 -23.80
C TRP A 7 73.62 7.31 -24.70
N HIS A 8 72.88 8.34 -24.23
CA HIS A 8 72.61 8.92 -22.89
C HIS A 8 71.35 9.86 -22.91
N TRP A 9 70.84 10.24 -21.71
CA TRP A 9 70.17 11.53 -21.37
C TRP A 9 68.83 11.89 -22.08
N GLU A 10 67.97 12.83 -21.64
CA GLU A 10 67.87 13.63 -20.38
C GLU A 10 66.40 14.01 -20.07
N CYS A 11 66.15 14.73 -18.96
CA CYS A 11 64.88 15.42 -18.68
C CYS A 11 64.77 16.77 -19.40
N PRO A 12 63.56 17.33 -19.53
CA PRO A 12 63.35 18.78 -19.47
C PRO A 12 62.49 19.18 -18.25
N THR A 13 62.73 20.40 -17.76
CA THR A 13 62.14 20.95 -16.52
C THR A 13 61.50 22.32 -16.79
N TYR A 14 60.59 22.77 -15.92
CA TYR A 14 59.88 24.07 -15.94
C TYR A 14 58.78 24.21 -17.02
N LEU A 15 57.77 25.07 -16.87
CA LEU A 15 57.53 26.12 -15.86
C LEU A 15 56.33 25.86 -14.94
N PHE A 16 56.36 26.49 -13.77
CA PHE A 16 55.18 26.72 -12.92
C PHE A 16 54.27 27.78 -13.56
N TYR A 17 52.95 27.58 -13.43
CA TYR A 17 52.01 28.69 -13.28
C TYR A 17 51.15 28.42 -12.04
N VAL A 18 51.15 29.38 -11.11
CA VAL A 18 50.34 29.39 -9.89
C VAL A 18 49.41 30.58 -9.98
N PHE A 19 48.12 30.42 -9.65
CA PHE A 19 47.22 31.37 -8.96
C PHE A 19 45.79 30.79 -8.92
N PRO A 20 44.94 31.14 -7.94
CA PRO A 20 44.84 30.23 -6.79
C PRO A 20 43.40 29.81 -6.43
N GLY A 21 43.32 28.81 -5.54
CA GLY A 21 42.28 28.73 -4.50
C GLY A 21 40.86 28.38 -4.94
N ASP A 22 40.44 27.17 -4.61
CA ASP A 22 39.40 27.04 -3.58
C ASP A 22 39.54 25.70 -2.85
N ALA A 23 39.29 25.68 -1.54
CA ALA A 23 39.64 24.55 -0.67
C ALA A 23 38.43 23.99 0.09
N TYR A 24 37.87 22.89 -0.40
CA TYR A 24 37.00 22.01 0.39
C TYR A 24 37.46 20.55 0.26
N SER A 25 38.06 20.03 1.32
CA SER A 25 38.66 18.70 1.36
C SER A 25 37.62 17.59 1.51
N SER A 26 37.17 17.03 0.40
CA SER A 26 36.35 15.81 0.36
C SER A 26 37.21 14.54 0.56
N SER A 27 37.90 14.44 1.71
CA SER A 27 38.69 13.26 2.10
C SER A 27 37.80 12.07 2.54
N GLY A 28 36.81 11.73 1.71
CA GLY A 28 35.98 10.55 1.85
C GLY A 28 36.76 9.30 1.44
N THR A 29 37.45 8.67 2.39
CA THR A 29 38.05 7.36 2.17
C THR A 29 36.95 6.33 1.92
N HIS A 30 36.68 6.05 0.64
CA HIS A 30 35.85 4.93 0.20
C HIS A 30 36.53 3.59 0.55
N VAL A 31 36.49 3.23 1.83
CA VAL A 31 36.74 1.86 2.28
C VAL A 31 35.65 1.02 1.65
N ASN A 32 36.05 0.17 0.69
CA ASN A 32 35.14 -0.66 -0.09
C ASN A 32 34.69 -1.88 0.74
N MET A 33 34.02 -1.60 1.87
CA MET A 33 33.47 -2.63 2.75
C MET A 33 32.40 -3.42 1.99
N ALA A 34 32.42 -4.75 2.16
CA ALA A 34 31.36 -5.59 1.61
C ALA A 34 30.00 -5.12 2.16
N PRO A 35 28.93 -5.10 1.33
CA PRO A 35 27.61 -4.66 1.79
C PRO A 35 27.16 -5.54 2.97
N PRO A 36 26.50 -4.95 3.99
CA PRO A 36 26.09 -5.69 5.17
C PRO A 36 25.15 -6.83 4.78
N VAL A 37 25.32 -7.98 5.42
CA VAL A 37 24.47 -9.16 5.20
C VAL A 37 23.25 -9.03 6.12
N PRO A 38 22.02 -8.91 5.59
CA PRO A 38 20.82 -8.82 6.43
C PRO A 38 20.63 -10.06 7.29
N LEU A 39 20.01 -9.86 8.45
CA LEU A 39 19.58 -10.94 9.33
C LEU A 39 18.08 -11.20 9.22
N LEU A 40 17.69 -12.46 9.34
CA LEU A 40 16.30 -12.88 9.53
C LEU A 40 16.10 -13.29 10.99
N ALA A 41 15.29 -12.54 11.75
CA ALA A 41 14.79 -13.00 13.03
C ALA A 41 13.68 -14.04 12.82
N VAL A 42 13.75 -15.15 13.56
CA VAL A 42 12.73 -16.21 13.55
C VAL A 42 12.33 -16.49 14.99
N ARG A 43 11.03 -16.44 15.29
CA ARG A 43 10.46 -16.66 16.62
C ARG A 43 9.39 -17.75 16.61
N GLY A 44 9.58 -18.75 17.47
CA GLY A 44 8.68 -19.90 17.62
C GLY A 44 8.89 -20.61 18.95
N THR A 45 8.36 -21.83 19.09
CA THR A 45 8.27 -22.57 20.37
C THR A 45 9.59 -22.70 21.16
N HIS A 46 10.75 -22.75 20.50
CA HIS A 46 12.04 -22.92 21.17
C HIS A 46 12.72 -21.60 21.60
N GLY A 47 12.29 -20.46 21.06
CA GLY A 47 12.93 -19.17 21.30
C GLY A 47 12.89 -18.22 20.11
N THR A 48 13.81 -17.25 20.13
CA THR A 48 14.09 -16.31 19.03
C THR A 48 15.55 -16.46 18.63
N SER A 49 15.82 -16.59 17.34
CA SER A 49 17.18 -16.66 16.80
C SER A 49 17.37 -15.81 15.55
N LEU A 50 18.61 -15.44 15.25
CA LEU A 50 19.01 -14.71 14.04
C LEU A 50 19.74 -15.63 13.07
N LEU A 51 19.27 -15.66 11.83
CA LEU A 51 19.92 -16.31 10.70
C LEU A 51 20.61 -15.25 9.84
N ARG A 52 21.80 -15.56 9.30
CA ARG A 52 22.54 -14.64 8.41
C ARG A 52 22.26 -14.97 6.95
N GLY A 53 22.02 -13.94 6.14
CA GLY A 53 21.79 -14.06 4.70
C GLY A 53 20.35 -13.81 4.30
N PRO A 54 20.02 -13.73 2.99
CA PRO A 54 20.80 -14.21 1.84
C PRO A 54 22.11 -13.46 1.55
N PRO A 55 23.03 -14.04 0.74
CA PRO A 55 22.86 -15.27 -0.05
C PRO A 55 23.21 -16.57 0.67
N LYS A 56 23.88 -16.54 1.83
CA LYS A 56 24.36 -17.77 2.50
C LYS A 56 23.26 -18.58 3.18
N CYS A 57 22.27 -17.90 3.77
CA CYS A 57 21.14 -18.52 4.48
C CYS A 57 21.62 -19.54 5.53
N ASP A 58 22.48 -19.10 6.45
CA ASP A 58 23.22 -19.96 7.38
C ASP A 58 22.26 -20.89 8.16
N GLN A 59 22.55 -22.20 8.18
CA GLN A 59 21.68 -23.20 8.82
C GLN A 59 21.67 -23.12 10.36
N GLN A 60 22.75 -22.59 10.94
CA GLN A 60 22.91 -22.36 12.37
C GLN A 60 22.55 -20.91 12.68
N SER A 61 21.83 -20.68 13.78
CA SER A 61 21.39 -19.35 14.21
C SER A 61 21.83 -19.07 15.64
N ASP A 62 22.19 -17.81 15.89
CA ASP A 62 22.50 -17.31 17.22
C ASP A 62 21.18 -17.19 18.00
N ILE A 63 20.97 -18.02 19.03
CA ILE A 63 19.79 -17.97 19.89
C ILE A 63 19.95 -16.80 20.88
N ILE A 64 19.13 -15.76 20.71
CA ILE A 64 19.17 -14.54 21.53
C ILE A 64 18.47 -14.78 22.87
N SER A 65 17.32 -15.44 22.81
CA SER A 65 16.48 -15.73 23.96
C SER A 65 15.78 -17.07 23.76
N GLY A 66 16.04 -18.01 24.66
CA GLY A 66 15.34 -19.30 24.72
C GLY A 66 13.99 -19.20 25.42
N GLY A 67 13.09 -20.13 25.14
CA GLY A 67 11.78 -20.21 25.80
C GLY A 67 10.68 -19.40 25.10
N ASN A 68 9.60 -19.13 25.83
CA ASN A 68 8.33 -18.65 25.27
C ASN A 68 8.32 -17.13 25.03
N ASN A 69 9.11 -16.68 24.03
CA ASN A 69 9.19 -15.27 23.66
C ASN A 69 7.84 -14.72 23.20
N ARG A 70 7.34 -13.71 23.92
CA ARG A 70 6.02 -13.11 23.67
C ARG A 70 6.02 -12.16 22.48
N CYS A 71 7.06 -11.33 22.37
CA CYS A 71 7.19 -10.30 21.36
C CYS A 71 8.67 -9.95 21.11
N LEU A 72 8.93 -9.43 19.91
CA LEU A 72 10.20 -8.83 19.49
C LEU A 72 9.93 -7.57 18.66
N THR A 73 10.94 -6.71 18.53
CA THR A 73 11.00 -5.67 17.49
C THR A 73 12.45 -5.30 17.22
N PHE A 74 12.81 -5.07 15.95
CA PHE A 74 14.08 -4.42 15.62
C PHE A 74 14.00 -2.91 15.89
N SER A 75 15.14 -2.28 16.12
CA SER A 75 15.25 -0.84 15.95
C SER A 75 14.97 -0.43 14.51
N ARG A 76 14.61 0.85 14.30
CA ARG A 76 14.29 1.38 12.97
C ARG A 76 15.48 1.35 11.98
N ASP A 77 16.69 1.47 12.50
CA ASP A 77 17.96 1.35 11.77
C ASP A 77 18.50 -0.10 11.71
N GLY A 78 17.86 -1.04 12.42
CA GLY A 78 18.24 -2.45 12.52
C GLY A 78 19.55 -2.74 13.27
N THR A 79 20.13 -1.77 13.97
CA THR A 79 21.33 -2.01 14.78
C THR A 79 21.04 -2.80 16.06
N LEU A 80 19.81 -2.70 16.59
CA LEU A 80 19.34 -3.36 17.81
C LEU A 80 18.14 -4.26 17.54
N LEU A 81 17.95 -5.22 18.46
CA LEU A 81 16.77 -6.07 18.57
C LEU A 81 16.34 -6.14 20.03
N ALA A 82 15.08 -5.79 20.31
CA ALA A 82 14.47 -5.94 21.62
C ALA A 82 13.55 -7.16 21.64
N CYS A 83 13.60 -7.98 22.69
CA CYS A 83 12.77 -9.17 22.84
C CYS A 83 12.33 -9.41 24.30
N CYS A 84 11.12 -9.94 24.48
CA CYS A 84 10.57 -10.32 25.78
C CYS A 84 10.45 -11.85 25.90
N ASP A 85 11.24 -12.47 26.78
CA ASP A 85 11.25 -13.92 27.03
C ASP A 85 10.12 -14.40 27.98
N GLY A 86 9.28 -13.47 28.44
CA GLY A 86 8.22 -13.71 29.41
C GLY A 86 8.63 -13.48 30.86
N HIS A 87 9.93 -13.30 31.14
CA HIS A 87 10.48 -12.93 32.44
C HIS A 87 11.10 -11.52 32.42
N LYS A 88 11.84 -11.19 31.36
CA LYS A 88 12.56 -9.94 31.17
C LYS A 88 12.46 -9.45 29.72
N VAL A 89 12.68 -8.15 29.54
CA VAL A 89 12.94 -7.55 28.23
C VAL A 89 14.45 -7.38 28.10
N SER A 90 15.02 -7.97 27.06
CA SER A 90 16.45 -7.83 26.72
C SER A 90 16.57 -7.04 25.41
N VAL A 91 17.53 -6.12 25.33
CA VAL A 91 17.88 -5.41 24.11
C VAL A 91 19.32 -5.76 23.74
N VAL A 92 19.53 -6.29 22.54
CA VAL A 92 20.84 -6.75 22.03
C VAL A 92 21.21 -6.02 20.75
N LYS A 93 22.50 -5.96 20.43
CA LYS A 93 22.97 -5.50 19.11
C LYS A 93 22.90 -6.63 18.09
N CYS A 94 22.48 -6.31 16.88
CA CYS A 94 22.40 -7.29 15.78
C CYS A 94 23.78 -7.67 15.21
N SER A 95 24.84 -6.90 15.48
CA SER A 95 26.19 -7.17 14.98
C SER A 95 26.86 -8.40 15.61
N ASP A 96 26.74 -8.51 16.93
CA ASP A 96 27.53 -9.41 17.80
C ASP A 96 26.68 -10.10 18.88
N SER A 97 25.36 -9.89 18.89
CA SER A 97 24.42 -10.36 19.91
C SER A 97 24.73 -9.87 21.34
N SER A 98 25.55 -8.83 21.50
CA SER A 98 25.89 -8.26 22.81
C SER A 98 24.70 -7.54 23.44
N ILE A 99 24.48 -7.75 24.74
CA ILE A 99 23.41 -7.11 25.51
C ILE A 99 23.75 -5.62 25.71
N VAL A 100 22.79 -4.75 25.34
CA VAL A 100 22.81 -3.31 25.60
C VAL A 100 22.10 -3.00 26.92
N SER A 101 20.94 -3.62 27.15
CA SER A 101 20.09 -3.36 28.31
C SER A 101 19.24 -4.57 28.68
N THR A 102 18.88 -4.72 29.95
CA THR A 102 17.95 -5.74 30.46
C THR A 102 16.99 -5.11 31.46
N PHE A 103 15.71 -5.47 31.41
CA PHE A 103 14.65 -4.95 32.28
C PHE A 103 13.77 -6.10 32.80
N ASP A 104 13.58 -6.22 34.11
CA ASP A 104 12.79 -7.30 34.74
C ASP A 104 11.27 -7.02 34.64
N LEU A 105 10.73 -7.16 33.43
CA LEU A 105 9.35 -6.81 33.06
C LEU A 105 8.55 -8.04 32.58
N PRO A 106 8.22 -9.00 33.48
CA PRO A 106 7.60 -10.30 33.13
C PRO A 106 6.16 -10.20 32.64
N LYS A 107 5.55 -9.01 32.68
CA LYS A 107 4.18 -8.73 32.22
C LYS A 107 4.14 -8.10 30.82
N THR A 108 5.28 -7.70 30.25
CA THR A 108 5.34 -7.06 28.93
C THR A 108 4.70 -7.95 27.86
N ALA A 109 3.89 -7.32 27.00
CA ALA A 109 3.21 -7.95 25.88
C ALA A 109 3.52 -7.22 24.55
N LEU A 110 3.78 -5.91 24.60
CA LEU A 110 4.19 -5.09 23.45
C LEU A 110 5.42 -4.25 23.82
N LEU A 111 6.32 -4.06 22.86
CA LEU A 111 7.52 -3.25 23.01
C LEU A 111 7.84 -2.53 21.70
N GLU A 112 8.43 -1.34 21.79
CA GLU A 112 8.79 -0.49 20.64
C GLU A 112 10.05 0.32 20.97
N LEU A 113 10.93 0.52 19.99
CA LEU A 113 12.13 1.37 20.09
C LEU A 113 11.91 2.70 19.34
N SER A 114 12.39 3.80 19.90
CA SER A 114 12.32 5.11 19.24
C SER A 114 13.28 5.21 18.04
N PRO A 115 13.04 6.12 17.05
CA PRO A 115 13.75 6.14 15.77
C PRO A 115 15.29 6.22 15.82
N LEU A 116 15.87 6.79 16.88
CA LEU A 116 17.31 6.93 17.12
C LEU A 116 17.80 6.09 18.33
N ASN A 117 17.00 5.12 18.78
CA ASN A 117 17.34 4.15 19.83
C ASN A 117 17.61 4.73 21.23
N ASN A 118 17.19 5.96 21.53
CA ASN A 118 17.36 6.53 22.88
C ASN A 118 16.32 6.02 23.88
N VAL A 119 15.14 5.63 23.41
CA VAL A 119 13.98 5.30 24.24
C VAL A 119 13.44 3.91 23.90
N LEU A 120 13.18 3.11 24.94
CA LEU A 120 12.41 1.88 24.87
C LEU A 120 11.02 2.11 25.49
N VAL A 121 9.98 1.73 24.77
CA VAL A 121 8.60 1.74 25.26
C VAL A 121 8.16 0.32 25.51
N THR A 122 7.60 0.04 26.69
CA THR A 122 7.06 -1.28 27.05
C THR A 122 5.62 -1.14 27.54
N TRP A 123 4.74 -2.03 27.07
CA TRP A 123 3.34 -2.07 27.48
C TRP A 123 2.94 -3.47 27.95
N GLN A 124 2.20 -3.50 29.06
CA GLN A 124 1.57 -4.68 29.64
C GLN A 124 0.04 -4.53 29.64
N PRO A 125 -0.73 -5.63 29.63
CA PRO A 125 -2.18 -5.58 29.80
C PRO A 125 -2.57 -4.83 31.07
N TYR A 126 -3.49 -3.86 30.97
CA TYR A 126 -3.94 -3.09 32.12
C TYR A 126 -4.79 -3.95 33.07
N SER A 127 -4.18 -4.36 34.19
CA SER A 127 -4.84 -5.09 35.27
C SER A 127 -5.13 -4.20 36.48
N LYS A 128 -6.25 -4.49 37.16
CA LYS A 128 -6.54 -4.02 38.52
C LYS A 128 -6.50 -5.19 39.49
N THR A 129 -5.84 -5.02 40.62
CA THR A 129 -5.88 -5.96 41.75
C THR A 129 -6.71 -5.36 42.89
N LYS A 130 -6.97 -6.13 43.95
CA LYS A 130 -7.61 -5.59 45.17
C LYS A 130 -6.69 -4.57 45.86
N ASP A 131 -5.39 -4.81 45.77
CA ASP A 131 -4.30 -4.08 46.44
C ASP A 131 -3.89 -2.81 45.67
N CYS A 132 -4.13 -2.79 44.34
CA CYS A 132 -4.01 -1.61 43.48
C CYS A 132 -5.32 -1.35 42.73
N PRO A 133 -6.34 -0.76 43.40
CA PRO A 133 -7.66 -0.51 42.80
C PRO A 133 -7.64 0.57 41.69
N GLN A 134 -6.59 1.39 41.61
CA GLN A 134 -6.35 2.30 40.48
C GLN A 134 -5.73 1.58 39.25
N GLY A 135 -5.19 0.37 39.45
CA GLY A 135 -4.41 -0.39 38.46
C GLY A 135 -2.95 0.04 38.42
N GLU A 136 -2.08 -0.81 37.85
CA GLU A 136 -0.68 -0.46 37.59
C GLU A 136 -0.56 0.48 36.38
N ALA A 137 0.45 1.36 36.39
CA ALA A 137 0.79 2.21 35.25
C ALA A 137 1.40 1.34 34.13
N ASN A 138 0.57 0.95 33.17
CA ASN A 138 0.80 -0.18 32.28
C ASN A 138 1.51 0.15 30.95
N LEU A 139 1.78 1.44 30.70
CA LEU A 139 2.70 1.91 29.66
C LEU A 139 3.92 2.53 30.36
N GLN A 140 5.11 2.01 30.10
CA GLN A 140 6.35 2.46 30.70
C GLN A 140 7.33 2.87 29.60
N ILE A 141 8.04 3.97 29.83
CA ILE A 141 8.93 4.60 28.86
C ILE A 141 10.29 4.78 29.54
N TRP A 142 11.31 4.16 28.96
CA TRP A 142 12.63 3.96 29.53
C TRP A 142 13.69 4.63 28.66
N GLN A 143 14.66 5.30 29.27
CA GLN A 143 15.87 5.71 28.57
C GLN A 143 16.75 4.47 28.42
N LEU A 144 17.00 4.05 27.17
CA LEU A 144 17.61 2.75 26.89
C LEU A 144 19.02 2.65 27.52
N HIS A 145 19.89 3.60 27.19
CA HIS A 145 21.30 3.60 27.59
C HIS A 145 21.56 3.64 29.11
N SER A 146 20.63 4.15 29.92
CA SER A 146 20.76 4.23 31.38
C SER A 146 19.91 3.20 32.13
N GLY A 147 18.97 2.53 31.43
CA GLY A 147 17.93 1.71 32.06
C GLY A 147 16.90 2.50 32.87
N GLN A 148 16.95 3.84 32.90
CA GLN A 148 16.12 4.65 33.78
C GLN A 148 14.69 4.78 33.26
N LEU A 149 13.71 4.56 34.14
CA LEU A 149 12.30 4.85 33.88
C LEU A 149 12.10 6.38 33.76
N MET A 150 11.85 6.87 32.55
CA MET A 150 11.56 8.29 32.28
C MET A 150 10.12 8.63 32.68
N LYS A 151 9.17 7.75 32.34
CA LYS A 151 7.75 7.96 32.61
C LYS A 151 6.98 6.65 32.69
N ALA A 152 6.12 6.52 33.69
CA ALA A 152 5.08 5.49 33.74
C ALA A 152 3.71 6.16 33.59
N LEU A 153 2.86 5.60 32.73
CA LEU A 153 1.60 6.19 32.29
C LEU A 153 0.51 5.10 32.17
N TYR A 154 -0.75 5.51 32.21
CA TYR A 154 -1.88 4.61 31.99
C TYR A 154 -2.27 4.59 30.52
N GLN A 155 -2.51 3.40 29.97
CA GLN A 155 -2.96 3.21 28.59
C GLN A 155 -3.82 1.95 28.47
N LYS A 156 -5.13 2.12 28.70
CA LYS A 156 -6.11 1.02 28.80
C LYS A 156 -6.53 0.43 27.46
N LYS A 157 -6.39 1.20 26.38
CA LYS A 157 -6.63 0.78 24.99
C LYS A 157 -5.33 0.24 24.39
N VAL A 158 -5.45 -0.79 23.57
CA VAL A 158 -4.32 -1.32 22.76
C VAL A 158 -4.20 -0.49 21.46
N GLU A 159 -5.30 0.09 21.01
CA GLU A 159 -5.33 1.09 19.96
C GLU A 159 -4.53 2.32 20.39
N SER A 160 -3.59 2.76 19.54
CA SER A 160 -2.66 3.87 19.82
C SER A 160 -1.92 3.72 21.17
N TRP A 161 -1.49 2.49 21.51
CA TRP A 161 -0.84 2.20 22.81
C TRP A 161 0.52 2.90 22.99
N CYS A 162 1.30 3.01 21.92
CA CYS A 162 2.61 3.65 21.92
C CYS A 162 2.49 5.13 21.53
N PRO A 163 3.27 6.04 22.13
CA PRO A 163 3.49 7.37 21.55
C PRO A 163 4.20 7.25 20.19
N CYS A 164 4.17 8.32 19.39
CA CYS A 164 4.87 8.36 18.09
C CYS A 164 5.94 9.45 18.10
N TRP A 165 7.12 9.15 17.56
CA TRP A 165 8.25 10.09 17.47
C TRP A 165 8.48 10.55 16.03
N SER A 166 8.94 11.79 15.85
CA SER A 166 9.58 12.22 14.60
C SER A 166 10.90 11.46 14.37
N ASP A 167 11.38 11.38 13.12
CA ASP A 167 12.59 10.61 12.78
C ASP A 167 13.85 11.14 13.49
N ASP A 168 13.83 12.41 13.89
CA ASP A 168 14.88 13.10 14.63
C ASP A 168 14.70 13.05 16.17
N GLU A 169 13.66 12.36 16.66
CA GLU A 169 13.20 12.31 18.06
C GLU A 169 12.91 13.66 18.74
N THR A 170 12.98 14.79 18.01
CA THR A 170 12.75 16.13 18.59
C THR A 170 11.32 16.29 19.11
N ILE A 171 10.35 15.58 18.53
CA ILE A 171 8.94 15.60 18.90
C ILE A 171 8.45 14.19 19.21
N CYS A 172 7.85 14.03 20.39
CA CYS A 172 7.03 12.88 20.76
C CYS A 172 5.55 13.31 20.83
N VAL A 173 4.65 12.54 20.20
CA VAL A 173 3.21 12.81 20.16
C VAL A 173 2.44 11.66 20.80
N ARG A 174 1.56 12.01 21.75
CA ARG A 174 0.70 11.04 22.45
C ARG A 174 -0.77 11.44 22.33
N SER A 175 -1.64 10.48 22.00
CA SER A 175 -3.09 10.63 22.13
C SER A 175 -3.56 10.51 23.59
N VAL A 176 -4.35 11.49 24.03
CA VAL A 176 -4.97 11.55 25.36
C VAL A 176 -6.37 12.18 25.25
N ASN A 177 -7.42 11.34 25.19
CA ASN A 177 -8.84 11.71 25.37
C ASN A 177 -9.25 13.10 24.82
N ASN A 178 -9.43 13.22 23.50
CA ASN A 178 -9.74 14.46 22.77
C ASN A 178 -8.57 15.45 22.61
N GLU A 179 -7.36 15.11 23.03
CA GLU A 179 -6.15 15.91 22.79
C GLU A 179 -5.04 15.03 22.18
N LEU A 180 -4.22 15.61 21.31
CA LEU A 180 -2.87 15.13 21.07
C LEU A 180 -1.91 16.04 21.84
N HIS A 181 -1.09 15.44 22.72
CA HIS A 181 -0.05 16.12 23.49
C HIS A 181 1.28 15.97 22.77
N PHE A 182 1.97 17.09 22.58
CA PHE A 182 3.28 17.16 21.96
C PHE A 182 4.31 17.47 23.04
N TYR A 183 5.37 16.67 23.06
CA TYR A 183 6.50 16.77 23.98
C TYR A 183 7.76 17.02 23.16
N GLU A 184 8.63 17.90 23.63
CA GLU A 184 9.88 18.25 22.95
C GLU A 184 11.09 17.61 23.65
N ASN A 185 12.11 17.23 22.87
CA ASN A 185 13.41 16.74 23.36
C ASN A 185 13.30 15.57 24.36
N ASN A 186 12.29 14.70 24.20
CA ASN A 186 11.94 13.61 25.10
C ASN A 186 11.58 13.99 26.56
N ASP A 187 11.28 15.25 26.89
CA ASP A 187 10.70 15.57 28.21
C ASP A 187 9.21 15.21 28.27
N LEU A 188 8.91 14.03 28.81
CA LEU A 188 7.55 13.53 29.00
C LEU A 188 6.86 14.08 30.26
N ASN A 189 7.41 15.12 30.88
CA ASN A 189 6.80 15.84 31.99
C ASN A 189 6.09 17.12 31.51
N THR A 190 6.70 17.87 30.59
CA THR A 190 6.20 19.15 30.11
C THR A 190 5.55 19.01 28.73
N ILE A 191 4.25 19.30 28.63
CA ILE A 191 3.54 19.30 27.34
C ILE A 191 3.85 20.63 26.64
N ALA A 192 4.72 20.60 25.64
CA ALA A 192 5.16 21.78 24.88
C ALA A 192 4.02 22.40 24.05
N ASN A 193 3.15 21.57 23.46
CA ASN A 193 2.01 22.02 22.67
C ASN A 193 0.86 21.01 22.69
N LYS A 194 -0.35 21.45 22.29
CA LYS A 194 -1.56 20.63 22.27
C LYS A 194 -2.42 20.89 21.05
N LEU A 195 -2.82 19.82 20.37
CA LEU A 195 -3.95 19.86 19.44
C LEU A 195 -5.21 19.36 20.17
N HIS A 196 -6.03 20.28 20.66
CA HIS A 196 -7.32 19.96 21.25
C HIS A 196 -8.36 19.75 20.14
N MET A 197 -8.97 18.56 20.07
CA MET A 197 -10.03 18.27 19.10
C MET A 197 -10.98 17.19 19.63
N GLN A 198 -12.26 17.53 19.75
CA GLN A 198 -13.27 16.60 20.27
C GLN A 198 -13.39 15.33 19.42
N LYS A 199 -13.42 14.18 20.10
CA LYS A 199 -13.61 12.83 19.55
C LYS A 199 -12.53 12.38 18.57
N VAL A 200 -11.28 12.82 18.73
CA VAL A 200 -10.13 12.17 18.06
C VAL A 200 -10.18 10.66 18.34
N SER A 201 -10.28 9.87 17.28
CA SER A 201 -10.36 8.41 17.35
C SER A 201 -9.07 7.73 16.91
N ASP A 202 -8.27 8.39 16.06
CA ASP A 202 -6.99 7.90 15.58
C ASP A 202 -6.10 9.06 15.08
N PHE A 203 -4.79 8.86 15.01
CA PHE A 203 -3.83 9.81 14.46
C PHE A 203 -2.63 9.10 13.83
N ALA A 204 -2.01 9.71 12.82
CA ALA A 204 -0.78 9.23 12.21
C ALA A 204 0.23 10.38 12.09
N LEU A 205 1.37 10.25 12.76
CA LEU A 205 2.50 11.18 12.63
C LEU A 205 3.18 10.96 11.26
N SER A 206 3.68 12.04 10.64
CA SER A 206 4.40 11.93 9.38
C SER A 206 5.82 11.42 9.58
N PRO A 207 6.36 10.57 8.68
CA PRO A 207 7.78 10.24 8.67
C PRO A 207 8.63 11.48 8.34
N GLY A 208 9.93 11.37 8.56
CA GLY A 208 10.90 12.45 8.39
C GLY A 208 11.14 13.28 9.66
N ALA A 209 12.13 14.15 9.53
CA ALA A 209 12.46 15.20 10.50
C ALA A 209 11.51 16.41 10.37
N GLN A 210 11.86 17.52 11.01
CA GLN A 210 11.11 18.78 10.88
C GLN A 210 10.96 19.28 9.43
N PRO A 211 9.82 19.94 9.08
CA PRO A 211 8.67 20.23 9.93
C PRO A 211 7.72 19.02 10.05
N CYS A 212 7.54 18.56 11.28
CA CYS A 212 6.71 17.40 11.60
C CYS A 212 5.23 17.69 11.32
N LYS A 213 4.52 16.75 10.68
CA LYS A 213 3.09 16.85 10.34
C LYS A 213 2.31 15.75 11.03
N VAL A 214 1.03 15.98 11.30
CA VAL A 214 0.14 14.97 11.88
C VAL A 214 -1.16 14.91 11.10
N ALA A 215 -1.58 13.69 10.76
CA ALA A 215 -2.92 13.37 10.27
C ALA A 215 -3.78 12.96 11.46
N VAL A 216 -4.99 13.51 11.59
CA VAL A 216 -5.87 13.24 12.74
C VAL A 216 -7.28 12.96 12.27
N TYR A 217 -7.86 11.85 12.75
CA TYR A 217 -9.18 11.37 12.41
C TYR A 217 -10.22 11.65 13.50
N VAL A 218 -11.37 12.18 13.09
CA VAL A 218 -12.57 12.33 13.92
C VAL A 218 -13.76 11.64 13.21
N PRO A 219 -14.43 10.67 13.85
CA PRO A 219 -15.59 9.99 13.28
C PRO A 219 -16.83 10.89 13.28
N GLY A 220 -17.70 10.70 12.29
CA GLY A 220 -18.91 11.50 12.12
C GLY A 220 -19.97 11.20 13.20
N SER A 221 -20.70 12.22 13.63
CA SER A 221 -21.90 12.05 14.47
C SER A 221 -23.19 12.08 13.64
N LYS A 222 -24.34 11.77 14.23
CA LYS A 222 -25.65 11.85 13.56
C LYS A 222 -25.83 13.25 12.91
N GLY A 223 -25.88 13.30 11.58
CA GLY A 223 -26.00 14.53 10.80
C GLY A 223 -24.68 15.25 10.42
N ALA A 224 -23.51 14.77 10.86
CA ALA A 224 -22.22 15.38 10.58
C ALA A 224 -21.25 14.37 9.91
N PRO A 225 -20.44 14.79 8.93
CA PRO A 225 -19.44 13.92 8.29
C PRO A 225 -18.31 13.57 9.26
N ALA A 226 -17.66 12.43 9.02
CA ALA A 226 -16.33 12.15 9.55
C ALA A 226 -15.30 13.01 8.80
N PHE A 227 -14.11 13.20 9.36
CA PHE A 227 -13.03 13.89 8.67
C PHE A 227 -11.63 13.46 9.10
N VAL A 228 -10.67 13.61 8.18
CA VAL A 228 -9.24 13.65 8.49
C VAL A 228 -8.72 15.06 8.21
N ARG A 229 -7.90 15.58 9.12
CA ARG A 229 -7.17 16.85 8.95
C ARG A 229 -5.67 16.62 9.02
N LEU A 230 -4.93 17.36 8.20
CA LEU A 230 -3.48 17.49 8.29
C LEU A 230 -3.12 18.78 9.02
N TYR A 231 -2.20 18.70 9.97
CA TYR A 231 -1.61 19.81 10.70
C TYR A 231 -0.08 19.76 10.60
N GLN A 232 0.58 20.89 10.84
CA GLN A 232 2.04 20.98 10.94
C GLN A 232 2.43 21.54 12.31
N TYR A 233 3.41 20.93 12.97
CA TYR A 233 3.96 21.44 14.22
C TYR A 233 4.78 22.71 13.97
N PRO A 234 4.76 23.74 14.85
CA PRO A 234 3.91 23.92 16.03
C PRO A 234 2.54 24.59 15.73
N SER A 235 2.21 24.82 14.47
CA SER A 235 0.98 25.49 13.99
C SER A 235 -0.28 24.63 14.13
N LEU A 236 -0.73 24.43 15.36
CA LEU A 236 -1.89 23.60 15.73
C LEU A 236 -3.20 24.38 15.96
N GLY A 237 -3.25 25.65 15.52
CA GLY A 237 -4.31 26.62 15.81
C GLY A 237 -5.67 26.36 15.14
N GLY A 238 -6.43 25.38 15.63
CA GLY A 238 -7.83 25.17 15.28
C GLY A 238 -8.06 24.71 13.83
N THR A 239 -9.22 25.00 13.24
CA THR A 239 -9.54 24.61 11.85
C THR A 239 -8.75 25.38 10.79
N SER A 240 -8.39 26.63 11.07
CA SER A 240 -7.67 27.53 10.15
C SER A 240 -6.19 27.17 9.98
N ALA A 241 -5.59 26.43 10.91
CA ALA A 241 -4.21 25.94 10.81
C ALA A 241 -4.07 24.57 10.11
N ALA A 242 -5.18 23.98 9.62
CA ALA A 242 -5.13 22.70 8.92
C ALA A 242 -4.58 22.87 7.49
N LEU A 243 -3.46 22.20 7.18
CA LEU A 243 -2.88 22.15 5.83
C LEU A 243 -3.86 21.54 4.81
N ALA A 244 -4.64 20.55 5.25
CA ALA A 244 -5.69 19.90 4.46
C ALA A 244 -6.82 19.43 5.37
N ASN A 245 -8.05 19.45 4.86
CA ASN A 245 -9.23 18.89 5.52
C ASN A 245 -10.03 18.06 4.51
N LYS A 246 -10.20 16.76 4.76
CA LYS A 246 -11.05 15.88 3.96
C LYS A 246 -12.19 15.34 4.80
N SER A 247 -13.41 15.77 4.50
CA SER A 247 -14.64 15.26 5.11
C SER A 247 -15.27 14.18 4.23
N PHE A 248 -15.87 13.17 4.85
CA PHE A 248 -16.53 12.04 4.21
C PHE A 248 -17.62 11.43 5.10
N PHE A 249 -18.55 10.68 4.52
CA PHE A 249 -19.55 9.90 5.24
C PHE A 249 -19.21 8.41 5.14
N LYS A 250 -19.94 7.55 5.86
CA LYS A 250 -19.68 6.09 5.92
C LYS A 250 -18.23 5.77 6.31
N ALA A 251 -17.84 6.21 7.51
CA ALA A 251 -16.59 5.83 8.14
C ALA A 251 -16.82 5.58 9.63
N ASP A 252 -16.77 4.32 10.02
CA ASP A 252 -16.72 3.90 11.42
C ASP A 252 -15.24 3.80 11.86
N LYS A 253 -14.36 3.35 10.95
CA LYS A 253 -12.89 3.27 11.11
C LYS A 253 -12.17 3.88 9.91
N VAL A 254 -10.89 4.21 10.09
CA VAL A 254 -9.95 4.55 9.01
C VAL A 254 -8.62 3.82 9.20
N CYS A 255 -7.84 3.71 8.13
CA CYS A 255 -6.40 3.49 8.17
C CYS A 255 -5.71 4.65 7.44
N MET A 256 -4.71 5.27 8.08
CA MET A 256 -3.97 6.42 7.55
C MET A 256 -2.53 6.02 7.22
N GLN A 257 -2.14 6.11 5.94
CA GLN A 257 -0.82 5.74 5.44
C GLN A 257 -0.10 6.95 4.83
N TRP A 258 0.93 7.47 5.50
CA TRP A 258 1.80 8.50 4.92
C TRP A 258 2.72 7.93 3.83
N ASN A 259 3.05 8.72 2.81
CA ASN A 259 4.19 8.43 1.95
C ASN A 259 5.52 8.76 2.65
N LYS A 260 6.62 8.11 2.25
CA LYS A 260 7.94 8.28 2.89
C LYS A 260 8.41 9.74 2.92
N LYS A 261 8.03 10.54 1.92
CA LYS A 261 8.37 11.98 1.83
C LYS A 261 7.48 12.91 2.66
N ALA A 262 6.53 12.41 3.45
CA ALA A 262 5.60 13.21 4.25
C ALA A 262 4.91 14.35 3.47
N SER A 263 4.61 14.09 2.19
CA SER A 263 3.96 15.02 1.26
C SER A 263 2.50 14.68 1.02
N ALA A 264 2.08 13.45 1.33
CA ALA A 264 0.68 13.01 1.23
C ALA A 264 0.37 11.84 2.18
N VAL A 265 -0.90 11.72 2.56
CA VAL A 265 -1.47 10.58 3.28
C VAL A 265 -2.62 9.97 2.46
N LEU A 266 -2.67 8.64 2.40
CA LEU A 266 -3.82 7.87 1.94
C LEU A 266 -4.68 7.49 3.14
N VAL A 267 -6.00 7.63 2.99
CA VAL A 267 -6.97 7.36 4.05
C VAL A 267 -7.96 6.32 3.51
N THR A 268 -7.83 5.08 3.95
CA THR A 268 -8.83 4.03 3.68
C THR A 268 -9.89 4.11 4.75
N ALA A 269 -11.08 4.59 4.41
CA ALA A 269 -12.24 4.65 5.29
C ALA A 269 -13.12 3.40 5.14
N SER A 270 -13.68 2.89 6.23
CA SER A 270 -14.54 1.71 6.23
C SER A 270 -15.75 1.82 7.16
N THR A 271 -16.86 1.19 6.79
CA THR A 271 -17.95 0.86 7.72
C THR A 271 -17.96 -0.62 8.08
N GLU A 272 -18.54 -0.97 9.22
CA GLU A 272 -18.69 -2.37 9.64
C GLU A 272 -19.92 -3.05 9.02
N VAL A 273 -21.00 -2.29 8.80
CA VAL A 273 -22.25 -2.76 8.17
C VAL A 273 -22.74 -1.68 7.21
N ASP A 274 -23.11 -2.06 5.98
CA ASP A 274 -23.77 -1.11 5.08
C ASP A 274 -25.26 -0.98 5.42
N LYS A 275 -25.67 0.26 5.72
CA LYS A 275 -27.03 0.60 6.16
C LYS A 275 -28.09 0.47 5.06
N THR A 276 -27.69 0.18 3.82
CA THR A 276 -28.62 -0.21 2.74
C THR A 276 -28.94 -1.70 2.72
N GLY A 277 -28.18 -2.53 3.46
CA GLY A 277 -28.29 -3.99 3.43
C GLY A 277 -27.59 -4.66 2.23
N ALA A 278 -27.06 -3.90 1.28
CA ALA A 278 -26.42 -4.44 0.07
C ALA A 278 -25.06 -5.15 0.32
N SER A 279 -24.42 -4.90 1.46
CA SER A 279 -23.15 -5.54 1.84
C SER A 279 -23.09 -5.86 3.34
N TYR A 280 -22.94 -7.15 3.66
CA TYR A 280 -22.69 -7.63 5.02
C TYR A 280 -21.28 -7.26 5.52
N TYR A 281 -20.36 -6.93 4.61
CA TYR A 281 -18.97 -6.56 4.90
C TYR A 281 -18.74 -5.04 4.86
N GLY A 282 -19.81 -4.25 4.98
CA GLY A 282 -19.74 -2.79 4.92
C GLY A 282 -19.36 -2.23 3.54
N GLU A 283 -18.91 -0.98 3.56
CA GLU A 283 -18.38 -0.25 2.39
C GLU A 283 -16.98 0.27 2.74
N GLN A 284 -16.09 0.35 1.73
CA GLN A 284 -14.76 0.92 1.85
C GLN A 284 -14.52 1.97 0.78
N THR A 285 -13.88 3.08 1.13
CA THR A 285 -13.48 4.14 0.19
C THR A 285 -12.05 4.59 0.47
N LEU A 286 -11.35 5.06 -0.56
CA LEU A 286 -9.97 5.52 -0.47
C LEU A 286 -9.86 7.00 -0.80
N HIS A 287 -9.38 7.79 0.14
CA HIS A 287 -9.14 9.22 -0.04
C HIS A 287 -7.63 9.52 -0.08
N TYR A 288 -7.29 10.59 -0.79
CA TYR A 288 -5.94 11.17 -0.81
C TYR A 288 -5.99 12.56 -0.19
N LEU A 289 -5.02 12.89 0.66
CA LEU A 289 -4.77 14.23 1.19
C LEU A 289 -3.29 14.57 0.99
N GLY A 290 -2.99 15.59 0.19
CA GLY A 290 -1.66 16.17 0.07
C GLY A 290 -1.41 17.21 1.17
N ALA A 291 -0.16 17.33 1.62
CA ALA A 291 0.29 18.39 2.54
C ALA A 291 0.24 19.80 1.92
N ASN A 292 -0.03 19.89 0.61
CA ASN A 292 -0.31 21.12 -0.15
C ASN A 292 -1.81 21.53 -0.14
N GLY A 293 -2.67 20.78 0.56
CA GLY A 293 -4.11 21.03 0.62
C GLY A 293 -4.95 20.36 -0.47
N GLU A 294 -4.35 19.71 -1.47
CA GLU A 294 -5.09 18.95 -2.47
C GLU A 294 -5.74 17.71 -1.83
N THR A 295 -7.03 17.46 -2.08
CA THR A 295 -7.71 16.24 -1.60
C THR A 295 -8.59 15.59 -2.67
N ALA A 296 -8.57 14.26 -2.74
CA ALA A 296 -9.30 13.49 -3.74
C ALA A 296 -10.00 12.25 -3.14
N LEU A 297 -10.90 11.65 -3.94
CA LEU A 297 -11.49 10.33 -3.72
C LEU A 297 -11.01 9.46 -4.89
N VAL A 298 -10.22 8.42 -4.60
CA VAL A 298 -9.66 7.53 -5.63
C VAL A 298 -10.81 6.76 -6.30
N GLN A 299 -10.91 6.87 -7.62
CA GLN A 299 -11.97 6.19 -8.38
C GLN A 299 -11.52 4.78 -8.75
N LEU A 300 -12.10 3.80 -8.06
CA LEU A 300 -11.77 2.38 -8.24
C LEU A 300 -12.63 1.77 -9.35
N ALA A 301 -12.00 1.19 -10.37
CA ALA A 301 -12.67 0.75 -11.60
C ALA A 301 -13.47 -0.58 -11.48
N LYS A 302 -13.65 -1.11 -10.27
CA LYS A 302 -14.34 -2.36 -9.98
C LYS A 302 -14.96 -2.32 -8.57
N ASN A 303 -16.25 -2.61 -8.46
CA ASN A 303 -16.96 -2.64 -7.18
C ASN A 303 -16.50 -3.81 -6.29
N GLY A 304 -16.50 -3.58 -4.98
CA GLY A 304 -16.12 -4.55 -3.94
C GLY A 304 -15.16 -3.92 -2.92
N PRO A 305 -14.60 -4.73 -2.00
CA PRO A 305 -13.71 -4.24 -0.94
C PRO A 305 -12.36 -3.77 -1.48
N ILE A 306 -11.63 -3.04 -0.64
CA ILE A 306 -10.21 -2.73 -0.81
C ILE A 306 -9.45 -3.72 0.08
N TYR A 307 -8.69 -4.62 -0.57
CA TYR A 307 -7.91 -5.63 0.13
C TYR A 307 -6.58 -5.08 0.64
N ASP A 308 -5.94 -4.21 -0.15
CA ASP A 308 -4.64 -3.62 0.19
C ASP A 308 -4.40 -2.28 -0.52
N VAL A 309 -3.56 -1.44 0.11
CA VAL A 309 -3.09 -0.15 -0.38
C VAL A 309 -1.62 -0.02 0.00
N ALA A 310 -0.75 0.20 -0.99
CA ALA A 310 0.70 0.30 -0.79
C ALA A 310 1.28 1.53 -1.51
N TRP A 311 1.95 2.40 -0.77
CA TRP A 311 2.78 3.46 -1.37
C TRP A 311 4.02 2.88 -2.05
N SER A 312 4.36 3.39 -3.23
CA SER A 312 5.70 3.16 -3.79
C SER A 312 6.74 3.92 -2.95
N PRO A 313 7.91 3.32 -2.64
CA PRO A 313 8.99 3.99 -1.89
C PRO A 313 9.41 5.35 -2.46
N ASN A 314 9.33 5.53 -3.79
CA ASN A 314 9.64 6.80 -4.45
C ASN A 314 8.67 7.96 -4.05
N SER A 315 7.55 7.63 -3.40
CA SER A 315 6.50 8.52 -2.91
C SER A 315 5.76 9.32 -3.99
N SER A 316 5.81 8.90 -5.27
CA SER A 316 5.09 9.53 -6.39
C SER A 316 3.86 8.73 -6.88
N GLU A 317 3.75 7.46 -6.49
CA GLU A 317 2.71 6.54 -6.95
C GLU A 317 2.30 5.58 -5.82
N PHE A 318 1.12 4.98 -5.93
CA PHE A 318 0.63 3.94 -5.01
C PHE A 318 -0.13 2.85 -5.75
N CYS A 319 -0.05 1.61 -5.27
CA CYS A 319 -0.84 0.49 -5.75
C CYS A 319 -2.07 0.28 -4.86
N VAL A 320 -3.19 -0.13 -5.46
CA VAL A 320 -4.41 -0.54 -4.75
C VAL A 320 -4.86 -1.90 -5.30
N VAL A 321 -5.21 -2.82 -4.41
CA VAL A 321 -5.80 -4.13 -4.74
C VAL A 321 -7.26 -4.15 -4.27
N TYR A 322 -8.21 -4.28 -5.21
CA TYR A 322 -9.61 -3.94 -4.93
C TYR A 322 -10.64 -4.66 -5.83
N GLY A 323 -11.90 -4.61 -5.40
CA GLY A 323 -13.05 -5.15 -6.11
C GLY A 323 -13.21 -6.66 -5.93
N PHE A 324 -14.44 -7.17 -6.02
CA PHE A 324 -14.73 -8.57 -5.69
C PHE A 324 -13.84 -9.57 -6.44
N MET A 325 -13.40 -10.64 -5.76
CA MET A 325 -12.49 -11.65 -6.31
C MET A 325 -12.99 -12.23 -7.65
N PRO A 326 -12.14 -12.39 -8.68
CA PRO A 326 -10.72 -12.04 -8.74
C PRO A 326 -10.50 -10.51 -8.72
N ALA A 327 -9.64 -10.03 -7.81
CA ALA A 327 -9.46 -8.61 -7.54
C ALA A 327 -8.68 -7.91 -8.66
N LYS A 328 -9.04 -6.65 -8.93
CA LYS A 328 -8.24 -5.75 -9.75
C LYS A 328 -7.06 -5.22 -8.95
N ALA A 329 -5.95 -4.96 -9.63
CA ALA A 329 -4.84 -4.20 -9.06
C ALA A 329 -4.45 -3.08 -10.03
N THR A 330 -4.24 -1.87 -9.52
CA THR A 330 -3.97 -0.69 -10.33
C THR A 330 -2.96 0.21 -9.62
N ILE A 331 -1.99 0.75 -10.35
CA ILE A 331 -1.13 1.83 -9.86
C ILE A 331 -1.78 3.17 -10.20
N PHE A 332 -1.80 4.08 -9.23
CA PHE A 332 -2.28 5.45 -9.35
C PHE A 332 -1.16 6.45 -9.05
N ASN A 333 -1.21 7.61 -9.67
CA ASN A 333 -0.33 8.74 -9.37
C ASN A 333 -0.91 9.64 -8.25
N LEU A 334 -0.16 10.66 -7.83
CA LEU A 334 -0.61 11.63 -6.81
C LEU A 334 -1.90 12.41 -7.15
N LYS A 335 -2.36 12.40 -8.40
CA LYS A 335 -3.64 13.01 -8.83
C LYS A 335 -4.81 12.02 -8.76
N CYS A 336 -4.54 10.79 -8.34
CA CYS A 336 -5.46 9.65 -8.35
C CYS A 336 -5.92 9.23 -9.75
N ASP A 337 -5.17 9.60 -10.80
CA ASP A 337 -5.33 9.02 -12.14
C ASP A 337 -4.67 7.63 -12.18
N PRO A 338 -5.29 6.61 -12.81
CA PRO A 338 -4.67 5.29 -13.00
C PRO A 338 -3.54 5.37 -14.05
N VAL A 339 -2.37 4.82 -13.69
CA VAL A 339 -1.16 4.75 -14.51
C VAL A 339 -1.06 3.41 -15.25
N PHE A 340 -1.25 2.30 -14.54
CA PHE A 340 -1.22 0.96 -15.10
C PHE A 340 -2.22 0.02 -14.41
N ASP A 341 -2.99 -0.73 -15.20
CA ASP A 341 -3.96 -1.72 -14.74
C ASP A 341 -3.43 -3.16 -14.95
N PHE A 342 -3.21 -3.90 -13.86
CA PHE A 342 -2.76 -5.30 -13.89
C PHE A 342 -3.89 -6.30 -14.20
N GLY A 343 -5.08 -5.84 -14.59
CA GLY A 343 -6.23 -6.71 -14.92
C GLY A 343 -6.93 -7.25 -13.67
N THR A 344 -7.40 -8.50 -13.70
CA THR A 344 -7.94 -9.19 -12.51
C THR A 344 -7.22 -10.51 -12.23
N GLY A 345 -7.09 -10.88 -10.95
CA GLY A 345 -6.47 -12.13 -10.53
C GLY A 345 -6.75 -12.50 -9.05
N PRO A 346 -6.33 -13.68 -8.58
CA PRO A 346 -6.53 -14.13 -7.20
C PRO A 346 -5.50 -13.49 -6.25
N ARG A 347 -5.62 -12.18 -6.00
CA ARG A 347 -4.66 -11.36 -5.23
C ARG A 347 -5.36 -10.49 -4.17
N ASN A 348 -4.76 -10.39 -3.00
CA ASN A 348 -5.24 -9.60 -1.86
C ASN A 348 -4.15 -8.74 -1.19
N ALA A 349 -2.91 -8.73 -1.69
CA ALA A 349 -1.82 -7.92 -1.16
C ALA A 349 -0.85 -7.45 -2.26
N SER A 350 -0.13 -6.36 -1.99
CA SER A 350 0.82 -5.69 -2.88
C SER A 350 2.07 -5.23 -2.12
N TYR A 351 3.25 -5.63 -2.57
CA TYR A 351 4.51 -5.41 -1.87
C TYR A 351 5.59 -4.84 -2.80
N TYR A 352 5.88 -3.55 -2.66
CA TYR A 352 7.04 -2.95 -3.31
C TYR A 352 8.35 -3.41 -2.65
N SER A 353 9.35 -3.72 -3.49
CA SER A 353 10.76 -3.82 -3.08
C SER A 353 11.20 -2.54 -2.35
N PRO A 354 12.20 -2.57 -1.44
CA PRO A 354 12.61 -1.39 -0.66
C PRO A 354 13.01 -0.18 -1.51
N GLN A 355 13.63 -0.44 -2.67
CA GLN A 355 14.05 0.53 -3.70
C GLN A 355 12.93 0.91 -4.68
N GLY A 356 11.76 0.25 -4.63
CA GLY A 356 10.55 0.59 -5.41
C GLY A 356 10.53 0.14 -6.88
N HIS A 357 11.58 -0.49 -7.38
CA HIS A 357 11.72 -0.92 -8.78
C HIS A 357 10.94 -2.19 -9.15
N ILE A 358 10.73 -3.10 -8.19
CA ILE A 358 9.94 -4.34 -8.31
C ILE A 358 8.71 -4.24 -7.42
N LEU A 359 7.56 -4.74 -7.91
CA LEU A 359 6.31 -4.93 -7.17
C LEU A 359 5.89 -6.40 -7.20
N VAL A 360 5.50 -6.96 -6.06
CA VAL A 360 4.86 -8.29 -5.97
C VAL A 360 3.38 -8.11 -5.68
N LEU A 361 2.51 -8.66 -6.54
CA LEU A 361 1.08 -8.81 -6.26
C LEU A 361 0.85 -10.25 -5.80
N ALA A 362 0.22 -10.45 -4.64
CA ALA A 362 0.12 -11.77 -4.02
C ALA A 362 -1.29 -12.11 -3.54
N GLY A 363 -1.59 -13.41 -3.49
CA GLY A 363 -2.82 -13.98 -2.93
C GLY A 363 -2.52 -14.92 -1.77
N PHE A 364 -2.61 -14.43 -0.53
CA PHE A 364 -2.24 -15.16 0.70
C PHE A 364 -3.42 -15.50 1.61
N GLY A 365 -3.22 -16.46 2.53
CA GLY A 365 -4.25 -16.97 3.43
C GLY A 365 -5.28 -17.83 2.70
N ASN A 366 -6.49 -17.30 2.49
CA ASN A 366 -7.60 -18.04 1.85
C ASN A 366 -7.43 -18.22 0.32
N LEU A 367 -6.29 -17.81 -0.23
CA LEU A 367 -5.94 -17.86 -1.65
C LEU A 367 -4.74 -18.79 -1.84
N ARG A 368 -4.56 -19.32 -3.05
CA ARG A 368 -3.63 -20.42 -3.35
C ARG A 368 -2.12 -20.05 -3.30
N GLY A 369 -1.74 -18.92 -2.72
CA GLY A 369 -0.35 -18.51 -2.60
C GLY A 369 0.29 -18.06 -3.91
N GLN A 370 -0.49 -17.64 -4.91
CA GLN A 370 0.08 -17.12 -6.15
C GLN A 370 0.75 -15.76 -5.90
N MET A 371 1.96 -15.60 -6.43
CA MET A 371 2.70 -14.33 -6.45
C MET A 371 3.00 -13.96 -7.91
N GLU A 372 2.77 -12.69 -8.27
CA GLU A 372 3.08 -12.12 -9.57
C GLU A 372 4.13 -11.02 -9.37
N VAL A 373 5.33 -11.23 -9.89
CA VAL A 373 6.45 -10.30 -9.71
C VAL A 373 6.58 -9.41 -10.95
N TRP A 374 6.61 -8.10 -10.77
CA TRP A 374 6.55 -7.11 -11.85
C TRP A 374 7.72 -6.11 -11.79
N ASP A 375 8.39 -5.92 -12.93
CA ASP A 375 9.23 -4.75 -13.21
C ASP A 375 8.30 -3.54 -13.35
N VAL A 376 8.34 -2.63 -12.39
CA VAL A 376 7.44 -1.45 -12.35
C VAL A 376 7.83 -0.42 -13.40
N LYS A 377 9.11 -0.34 -13.77
CA LYS A 377 9.62 0.64 -14.75
C LYS A 377 9.24 0.29 -16.19
N LYS A 378 9.03 -0.99 -16.48
CA LYS A 378 8.62 -1.51 -17.81
C LYS A 378 7.23 -2.14 -17.84
N TYR A 379 6.55 -2.20 -16.70
CA TYR A 379 5.32 -2.97 -16.47
C TYR A 379 5.38 -4.40 -17.03
N LYS A 380 6.54 -5.06 -16.90
CA LYS A 380 6.79 -6.41 -17.43
C LYS A 380 6.78 -7.43 -16.29
N GLN A 381 6.04 -8.51 -16.44
CA GLN A 381 6.09 -9.61 -15.49
C GLN A 381 7.46 -10.30 -15.55
N VAL A 382 8.06 -10.50 -14.38
CA VAL A 382 9.37 -11.14 -14.17
C VAL A 382 9.21 -12.62 -13.86
N SER A 383 8.25 -12.97 -13.01
CA SER A 383 7.98 -14.36 -12.60
C SER A 383 6.55 -14.55 -12.09
N LYS A 384 6.12 -15.82 -11.98
CA LYS A 384 4.85 -16.23 -11.32
C LYS A 384 5.02 -17.44 -10.38
N PRO A 385 5.84 -17.35 -9.32
CA PRO A 385 6.01 -18.42 -8.33
C PRO A 385 4.74 -18.63 -7.48
N GLN A 386 4.66 -19.79 -6.84
CA GLN A 386 3.58 -20.14 -5.92
C GLN A 386 4.11 -20.51 -4.53
N ALA A 387 3.71 -19.76 -3.52
CA ALA A 387 4.00 -19.97 -2.10
C ALA A 387 2.71 -20.39 -1.37
N PRO A 388 2.27 -21.66 -1.50
CA PRO A 388 1.03 -22.14 -0.88
C PRO A 388 1.06 -21.97 0.65
N ASP A 389 -0.14 -21.95 1.24
CA ASP A 389 -0.43 -21.84 2.67
C ASP A 389 0.13 -20.59 3.40
N SER A 390 0.90 -19.75 2.69
CA SER A 390 1.63 -18.63 3.27
C SER A 390 0.68 -17.55 3.81
N THR A 391 0.96 -17.13 5.04
CA THR A 391 0.20 -16.14 5.81
C THR A 391 0.90 -14.80 5.96
N HIS A 392 2.22 -14.77 5.74
CA HIS A 392 3.11 -13.63 5.87
C HIS A 392 4.06 -13.55 4.67
N PHE A 393 4.42 -12.33 4.28
CA PHE A 393 5.43 -12.01 3.27
C PHE A 393 6.21 -10.78 3.73
N SER A 394 7.53 -10.77 3.52
CA SER A 394 8.36 -9.57 3.70
C SER A 394 9.54 -9.54 2.74
N TRP A 395 9.92 -8.34 2.28
CA TRP A 395 11.09 -8.11 1.45
C TRP A 395 12.37 -8.08 2.29
N CYS A 396 13.43 -8.73 1.80
CA CYS A 396 14.78 -8.50 2.28
C CYS A 396 15.20 -7.05 1.92
N PRO A 397 15.93 -6.32 2.79
CA PRO A 397 16.42 -4.96 2.52
C PRO A 397 17.22 -4.81 1.22
N ASP A 398 17.84 -5.89 0.73
CA ASP A 398 18.61 -5.90 -0.51
C ASP A 398 17.78 -5.71 -1.79
N GLY A 399 16.46 -5.89 -1.72
CA GLY A 399 15.56 -5.80 -2.86
C GLY A 399 15.69 -6.93 -3.90
N GLU A 400 16.52 -7.94 -3.66
CA GLU A 400 16.64 -9.12 -4.51
C GLU A 400 15.90 -10.34 -3.94
N HIS A 401 15.63 -10.35 -2.62
CA HIS A 401 15.07 -11.50 -1.94
C HIS A 401 13.81 -11.21 -1.13
N VAL A 402 12.99 -12.23 -0.92
CA VAL A 402 11.75 -12.18 -0.13
C VAL A 402 11.64 -13.39 0.78
N VAL A 403 10.99 -13.24 1.93
CA VAL A 403 10.56 -14.35 2.79
C VAL A 403 9.06 -14.53 2.70
N THR A 404 8.59 -15.78 2.61
CA THR A 404 7.18 -16.15 2.80
C THR A 404 7.08 -17.11 3.98
N ALA A 405 6.14 -16.90 4.89
CA ALA A 405 5.99 -17.75 6.07
C ALA A 405 4.53 -18.12 6.36
N THR A 406 4.37 -19.31 6.94
CA THR A 406 3.11 -19.87 7.45
C THR A 406 3.20 -19.90 8.97
N CYS A 407 2.46 -19.02 9.63
CA CYS A 407 2.58 -18.76 11.05
C CYS A 407 1.31 -19.12 11.84
N SER A 408 1.52 -19.76 12.99
CA SER A 408 0.53 -19.92 14.05
C SER A 408 0.31 -18.60 14.79
N PRO A 409 -0.89 -18.35 15.34
CA PRO A 409 -2.05 -19.25 15.37
C PRO A 409 -2.92 -19.21 14.10
N ARG A 410 -2.61 -18.35 13.11
CA ARG A 410 -3.47 -18.11 11.93
C ARG A 410 -3.63 -19.37 11.06
N LEU A 411 -2.55 -20.13 10.88
CA LEU A 411 -2.60 -21.48 10.34
C LEU A 411 -1.62 -22.35 11.13
N ARG A 412 -2.04 -23.55 11.56
CA ARG A 412 -1.23 -24.51 12.34
C ARG A 412 -0.67 -25.68 11.53
N VAL A 413 -1.08 -25.79 10.28
CA VAL A 413 -0.58 -26.77 9.31
C VAL A 413 0.52 -26.10 8.48
N SER A 414 1.45 -26.87 7.92
CA SER A 414 2.52 -26.37 7.03
C SER A 414 3.37 -25.22 7.62
N ASN A 415 3.55 -25.18 8.95
CA ASN A 415 4.30 -24.10 9.62
C ASN A 415 5.78 -24.11 9.20
N GLY A 416 6.32 -22.93 8.93
CA GLY A 416 7.67 -22.77 8.37
C GLY A 416 7.81 -21.53 7.50
N TYR A 417 8.97 -21.34 6.89
CA TYR A 417 9.26 -20.23 6.00
C TYR A 417 10.14 -20.65 4.80
N LYS A 418 10.10 -19.84 3.75
CA LYS A 418 10.92 -19.98 2.52
C LYS A 418 11.52 -18.64 2.16
N ILE A 419 12.80 -18.62 1.82
CA ILE A 419 13.49 -17.46 1.25
C ILE A 419 13.59 -17.67 -0.25
N TRP A 420 13.26 -16.65 -1.03
CA TRP A 420 13.21 -16.70 -2.49
C TRP A 420 14.02 -15.54 -3.09
N HIS A 421 14.56 -15.75 -4.28
CA HIS A 421 14.93 -14.64 -5.19
C HIS A 421 13.69 -14.22 -6.00
N TYR A 422 13.51 -12.93 -6.31
CA TYR A 422 12.30 -12.42 -6.99
C TYR A 422 11.99 -13.06 -8.36
N THR A 423 12.97 -13.74 -8.98
CA THR A 423 12.77 -14.54 -10.20
C THR A 423 11.96 -15.81 -9.97
N GLY A 424 11.59 -16.12 -8.72
CA GLY A 424 10.76 -17.27 -8.33
C GLY A 424 11.54 -18.54 -7.97
N SER A 425 12.84 -18.42 -7.72
CA SER A 425 13.70 -19.53 -7.24
C SER A 425 13.65 -19.58 -5.71
N VAL A 426 13.44 -20.76 -5.11
CA VAL A 426 13.55 -20.94 -3.65
C VAL A 426 15.03 -21.04 -3.32
N LEU A 427 15.58 -20.19 -2.47
CA LEU A 427 16.98 -20.29 -2.03
C LEU A 427 17.13 -21.05 -0.72
N HIS A 428 16.13 -20.98 0.16
CA HIS A 428 16.13 -21.68 1.44
C HIS A 428 14.70 -22.07 1.83
N LYS A 429 14.56 -23.18 2.55
CA LYS A 429 13.29 -23.73 3.04
C LYS A 429 13.52 -24.27 4.44
N TRP A 430 12.70 -23.85 5.39
CA TRP A 430 12.67 -24.41 6.74
C TRP A 430 11.23 -24.72 7.14
N GLU A 431 11.01 -25.93 7.63
CA GLU A 431 9.70 -26.42 8.11
C GLU A 431 9.82 -26.74 9.60
N VAL A 432 8.77 -26.41 10.34
CA VAL A 432 8.73 -26.59 11.80
C VAL A 432 8.56 -28.07 12.12
N ALA A 433 9.29 -28.55 13.13
CA ALA A 433 9.17 -29.92 13.63
C ALA A 433 7.76 -30.18 14.20
N ALA A 434 7.35 -31.45 14.23
CA ALA A 434 6.07 -31.85 14.82
C ALA A 434 5.93 -31.35 16.27
N ASN A 435 4.72 -30.91 16.64
CA ASN A 435 4.37 -30.32 17.95
C ASN A 435 5.06 -28.98 18.29
N SER A 436 5.66 -28.30 17.31
CA SER A 436 6.14 -26.91 17.46
C SER A 436 5.36 -25.94 16.55
N GLU A 437 5.39 -24.66 16.88
CA GLU A 437 4.76 -23.57 16.14
C GLU A 437 5.81 -22.52 15.70
N LEU A 438 5.64 -21.96 14.50
CA LEU A 438 6.30 -20.72 14.08
C LEU A 438 5.32 -19.58 14.31
N TRP A 439 5.73 -18.54 15.04
CA TRP A 439 4.87 -17.39 15.32
C TRP A 439 5.18 -16.19 14.42
N GLU A 440 6.45 -15.95 14.14
CA GLU A 440 6.89 -14.71 13.50
C GLU A 440 8.24 -14.86 12.79
N VAL A 441 8.37 -14.18 11.65
CA VAL A 441 9.65 -13.94 10.97
C VAL A 441 9.74 -12.46 10.62
N GLN A 442 10.93 -11.86 10.77
CA GLN A 442 11.13 -10.45 10.46
C GLN A 442 12.55 -10.24 9.91
N TRP A 443 12.64 -9.56 8.77
CA TRP A 443 13.92 -9.04 8.27
C TRP A 443 14.40 -7.89 9.15
N GLN A 444 15.68 -7.92 9.51
CA GLN A 444 16.39 -6.76 10.04
C GLN A 444 16.21 -5.58 9.08
N PRO A 445 15.65 -4.43 9.50
CA PRO A 445 15.57 -3.23 8.66
C PRO A 445 16.96 -2.60 8.51
N PHE A 446 17.12 -1.70 7.53
CA PHE A 446 18.33 -0.90 7.36
C PHE A 446 17.95 0.52 6.94
N PRO A 447 18.83 1.52 7.17
CA PRO A 447 18.65 2.88 6.68
C PRO A 447 18.47 2.95 5.15
N GLU A 448 17.82 4.00 4.68
CA GLU A 448 17.61 4.20 3.24
C GLU A 448 18.95 4.43 2.53
N GLY A 449 19.11 3.81 1.35
CA GLY A 449 20.34 3.90 0.56
C GLY A 449 21.43 2.89 0.91
N THR A 450 21.32 2.12 2.01
CA THR A 450 22.29 1.05 2.34
C THR A 450 22.41 -0.01 1.24
N PHE A 451 21.30 -0.31 0.55
CA PHE A 451 21.27 -1.26 -0.58
C PHE A 451 20.84 -0.53 -1.87
N PRO A 452 21.73 -0.40 -2.88
CA PRO A 452 21.41 0.29 -4.13
C PRO A 452 20.44 -0.52 -5.00
N GLU A 453 19.72 0.17 -5.89
CA GLU A 453 18.87 -0.49 -6.90
C GLU A 453 19.74 -1.34 -7.85
N ARG A 454 19.30 -2.58 -8.13
CA ARG A 454 20.02 -3.52 -9.01
C ARG A 454 19.25 -3.74 -10.32
N PRO A 455 19.94 -4.00 -11.46
CA PRO A 455 19.25 -4.32 -12.71
C PRO A 455 18.39 -5.59 -12.61
N ILE A 456 17.12 -5.48 -12.98
CA ILE A 456 16.14 -6.58 -12.90
C ILE A 456 16.51 -7.71 -13.88
N LYS A 457 16.69 -8.91 -13.32
CA LYS A 457 16.94 -10.18 -14.03
C LYS A 457 15.60 -10.83 -14.41
N TYR A 458 15.48 -11.39 -15.62
CA TYR A 458 14.29 -12.16 -16.04
C TYR A 458 14.55 -13.67 -16.18
N GLN A 459 15.79 -14.12 -15.97
CA GLN A 459 16.14 -15.54 -15.89
C GLN A 459 16.08 -15.99 -14.43
N ALA A 460 15.67 -17.23 -14.17
CA ALA A 460 15.65 -17.78 -12.82
C ALA A 460 17.07 -17.84 -12.23
N ALA A 461 17.24 -17.35 -11.00
CA ALA A 461 18.47 -17.58 -10.24
C ALA A 461 18.68 -19.09 -10.01
N PRO A 462 19.91 -19.62 -10.05
CA PRO A 462 20.21 -21.01 -9.73
C PRO A 462 19.70 -21.40 -8.33
N SER A 463 19.24 -22.64 -8.19
CA SER A 463 18.81 -23.23 -6.91
C SER A 463 18.69 -24.74 -7.01
N ASP A 464 19.21 -25.44 -5.99
CA ASP A 464 19.05 -26.89 -5.79
C ASP A 464 17.65 -27.26 -5.24
N LEU A 465 16.93 -26.29 -4.68
CA LEU A 465 15.52 -26.41 -4.26
C LEU A 465 14.53 -26.07 -5.40
N GLY A 466 15.04 -25.61 -6.55
CA GLY A 466 14.28 -25.33 -7.76
C GLY A 466 13.36 -24.10 -7.69
N SER A 467 12.31 -24.13 -8.50
CA SER A 467 11.32 -23.05 -8.64
C SER A 467 9.90 -23.62 -8.62
N THR A 468 8.99 -22.95 -7.92
CA THR A 468 7.58 -23.39 -7.78
C THR A 468 6.66 -22.76 -8.81
N GLN A 469 7.17 -22.39 -10.00
CA GLN A 469 6.31 -22.00 -11.11
C GLN A 469 5.37 -23.16 -11.46
N ALA A 470 4.07 -22.91 -11.40
CA ALA A 470 3.07 -23.95 -11.62
C ALA A 470 3.17 -24.50 -13.06
N PRO A 471 3.36 -25.82 -13.24
CA PRO A 471 3.35 -26.40 -14.58
C PRO A 471 1.98 -26.20 -15.23
N PRO A 472 1.89 -26.02 -16.57
CA PRO A 472 0.64 -25.77 -17.26
C PRO A 472 -0.30 -26.98 -17.15
N THR A 473 -1.23 -26.93 -16.19
CA THR A 473 -2.22 -27.98 -15.98
C THR A 473 -3.16 -28.06 -17.18
N GLN A 474 -3.16 -29.19 -17.89
CA GLN A 474 -4.14 -29.45 -18.95
C GLN A 474 -5.55 -29.43 -18.35
N ALA A 475 -6.46 -28.70 -19.01
CA ALA A 475 -7.85 -28.61 -18.55
C ALA A 475 -8.51 -30.00 -18.60
N TYR A 476 -9.01 -30.48 -17.46
CA TYR A 476 -9.64 -31.79 -17.36
C TYR A 476 -10.81 -31.91 -18.33
N ARG A 477 -10.69 -32.82 -19.31
CA ARG A 477 -11.77 -33.17 -20.24
C ARG A 477 -12.51 -34.42 -19.73
N PRO A 478 -13.82 -34.29 -19.39
CA PRO A 478 -14.67 -35.44 -19.10
C PRO A 478 -14.62 -36.48 -20.23
N PRO A 479 -14.69 -37.80 -19.93
CA PRO A 479 -14.55 -38.85 -20.94
C PRO A 479 -15.40 -38.65 -22.20
N ALA A 480 -16.68 -38.30 -22.04
CA ALA A 480 -17.62 -38.07 -23.14
C ALA A 480 -17.25 -36.92 -24.10
N LEU A 481 -16.36 -36.00 -23.69
CA LEU A 481 -15.96 -34.82 -24.49
C LEU A 481 -14.57 -34.96 -25.11
N ARG A 482 -13.91 -36.12 -24.99
CA ARG A 482 -12.55 -36.35 -25.53
C ARG A 482 -12.52 -36.42 -27.06
N HIS A 483 -13.60 -36.87 -27.69
CA HIS A 483 -13.72 -37.11 -29.13
C HIS A 483 -14.13 -35.87 -29.95
N LEU A 484 -14.54 -34.79 -29.27
CA LEU A 484 -14.92 -33.52 -29.91
C LEU A 484 -13.72 -32.57 -30.00
N PRO A 485 -13.64 -31.68 -31.01
CA PRO A 485 -12.57 -30.70 -31.14
C PRO A 485 -12.49 -29.76 -29.92
N ALA A 486 -11.37 -29.06 -29.77
CA ALA A 486 -11.05 -28.23 -28.62
C ALA A 486 -11.84 -26.90 -28.58
N THR A 487 -13.14 -26.96 -28.32
CA THR A 487 -13.90 -25.79 -27.85
C THR A 487 -13.29 -25.28 -26.54
N ALA A 488 -13.02 -23.98 -26.47
CA ALA A 488 -12.44 -23.37 -25.28
C ALA A 488 -13.38 -23.52 -24.09
N SER A 489 -12.87 -24.07 -22.99
CA SER A 489 -13.60 -24.08 -21.72
C SER A 489 -13.78 -22.64 -21.25
N SER A 490 -15.03 -22.17 -21.23
CA SER A 490 -15.39 -20.89 -20.65
C SER A 490 -15.04 -20.90 -19.16
N LYS A 491 -13.96 -20.22 -18.78
CA LYS A 491 -13.63 -20.00 -17.37
C LYS A 491 -14.84 -19.34 -16.69
N LEU A 492 -15.24 -19.87 -15.53
CA LEU A 492 -16.37 -19.33 -14.74
C LEU A 492 -16.18 -17.86 -14.31
N HIS A 493 -14.94 -17.37 -14.36
CA HIS A 493 -14.61 -15.95 -14.41
C HIS A 493 -13.60 -15.72 -15.54
N GLU A 494 -13.89 -14.75 -16.40
CA GLU A 494 -12.92 -14.24 -17.35
C GLU A 494 -11.94 -13.30 -16.60
N GLU A 495 -10.69 -13.75 -16.46
CA GLU A 495 -9.62 -12.95 -15.87
C GLU A 495 -9.21 -11.87 -16.88
N GLU A 496 -9.46 -10.61 -16.53
CA GLU A 496 -9.10 -9.45 -17.33
C GLU A 496 -7.57 -9.39 -17.40
N LEU A 497 -6.99 -9.37 -18.60
CA LEU A 497 -5.54 -9.40 -18.77
C LEU A 497 -4.89 -8.07 -18.29
N PRO A 498 -3.61 -8.08 -17.87
CA PRO A 498 -2.82 -6.86 -17.69
C PRO A 498 -2.88 -5.95 -18.92
N GLN A 499 -2.87 -4.64 -18.72
CA GLN A 499 -3.14 -3.63 -19.77
C GLN A 499 -2.26 -3.77 -21.03
N ASN A 500 -1.01 -4.22 -20.88
CA ASN A 500 -0.08 -4.48 -21.98
C ASN A 500 -0.27 -5.83 -22.68
N MET A 501 -1.07 -6.74 -22.13
CA MET A 501 -1.37 -8.07 -22.65
C MET A 501 -2.79 -8.18 -23.25
N ARG A 502 -3.61 -7.12 -23.17
CA ARG A 502 -4.95 -7.08 -23.77
C ARG A 502 -4.84 -7.02 -25.30
N PRO A 503 -5.62 -7.83 -26.05
CA PRO A 503 -5.72 -7.68 -27.51
C PRO A 503 -6.16 -6.26 -27.88
N GLY A 504 -5.27 -5.50 -28.52
CA GLY A 504 -5.54 -4.12 -28.89
C GLY A 504 -6.49 -4.04 -30.08
N VAL A 505 -7.68 -3.47 -29.89
CA VAL A 505 -8.42 -2.84 -30.98
C VAL A 505 -7.59 -1.63 -31.44
N PRO A 506 -7.10 -1.56 -32.69
CA PRO A 506 -6.20 -0.48 -33.09
C PRO A 506 -6.93 0.88 -33.13
N GLY A 507 -6.71 1.73 -32.12
CA GLY A 507 -7.05 3.16 -32.19
C GLY A 507 -7.78 3.79 -30.99
N GLU A 508 -8.41 3.01 -30.10
CA GLU A 508 -9.11 3.59 -28.94
C GLU A 508 -8.14 4.09 -27.84
N LYS A 509 -7.69 5.33 -27.99
CA LYS A 509 -7.27 6.16 -26.85
C LYS A 509 -8.42 6.20 -25.84
N SER A 510 -8.12 6.07 -24.55
CA SER A 510 -9.11 6.15 -23.46
C SER A 510 -10.06 7.35 -23.63
N LYS A 511 -11.34 7.17 -23.25
CA LYS A 511 -12.35 8.25 -23.31
C LYS A 511 -11.95 9.50 -22.51
N SER A 512 -11.14 9.36 -21.46
CA SER A 512 -10.54 10.51 -20.76
C SER A 512 -9.42 11.18 -21.56
N ALA A 513 -8.55 10.39 -22.21
CA ALA A 513 -7.50 10.87 -23.10
C ALA A 513 -8.06 11.59 -24.33
N LEU A 514 -9.10 11.04 -24.99
CA LEU A 514 -9.80 11.69 -26.10
C LEU A 514 -10.46 13.02 -25.68
N LYS A 515 -11.10 13.06 -24.51
CA LYS A 515 -11.72 14.29 -23.98
C LYS A 515 -10.68 15.35 -23.62
N ASN A 516 -9.54 14.95 -23.06
CA ASN A 516 -8.41 15.84 -22.76
C ASN A 516 -7.65 16.29 -24.02
N GLN A 517 -7.54 15.43 -25.05
CA GLN A 517 -6.98 15.78 -26.35
C GLN A 517 -7.86 16.82 -27.05
N LYS A 518 -9.16 16.56 -27.23
CA LYS A 518 -10.10 17.55 -27.81
C LYS A 518 -10.14 18.86 -27.01
N LYS A 519 -10.04 18.81 -25.67
CA LYS A 519 -10.00 20.02 -24.82
C LYS A 519 -8.67 20.80 -24.95
N ARG A 520 -7.55 20.12 -25.26
CA ARG A 520 -6.28 20.78 -25.61
C ARG A 520 -6.30 21.37 -27.01
N GLU A 521 -6.85 20.65 -27.98
CA GLU A 521 -6.95 21.07 -29.39
C GLU A 521 -7.88 22.29 -29.55
N ALA A 522 -9.08 22.25 -28.96
CA ALA A 522 -9.99 23.41 -28.95
C ALA A 522 -9.35 24.64 -28.26
N LYS A 523 -8.61 24.43 -27.16
CA LYS A 523 -7.88 25.51 -26.46
C LYS A 523 -6.61 25.96 -27.21
N LYS A 524 -6.19 25.26 -28.26
CA LYS A 524 -5.11 25.66 -29.17
C LYS A 524 -5.67 26.44 -30.37
N ALA A 525 -6.77 25.97 -30.97
CA ALA A 525 -7.50 26.68 -32.02
C ALA A 525 -7.94 28.08 -31.57
N ALA A 526 -8.64 28.19 -30.43
CA ALA A 526 -9.08 29.46 -29.85
C ALA A 526 -7.92 30.40 -29.42
N ARG A 527 -6.67 29.92 -29.45
CA ARG A 527 -5.43 30.70 -29.22
C ARG A 527 -4.69 31.07 -30.50
N GLN A 528 -5.09 30.53 -31.65
CA GLN A 528 -4.57 30.92 -32.96
C GLN A 528 -5.50 31.94 -33.65
N GLU A 529 -6.81 31.90 -33.36
CA GLU A 529 -7.80 32.88 -33.84
C GLU A 529 -7.73 34.25 -33.15
N THR A 530 -7.00 34.37 -32.03
CA THR A 530 -6.90 35.60 -31.21
C THR A 530 -5.63 36.43 -31.46
N ARG A 531 -5.00 36.32 -32.65
CA ARG A 531 -3.81 37.13 -33.00
C ARG A 531 -3.77 37.65 -34.45
N SER A 532 -4.87 38.21 -34.94
CA SER A 532 -4.86 39.06 -36.14
C SER A 532 -6.12 39.94 -36.26
N GLU A 533 -5.99 41.22 -35.91
CA GLU A 533 -6.84 42.32 -36.37
C GLU A 533 -5.95 43.57 -36.58
N PRO A 534 -6.35 44.50 -37.45
CA PRO A 534 -7.00 45.71 -36.91
C PRO A 534 -8.24 46.19 -37.69
N SER A 535 -9.38 46.30 -36.97
CA SER A 535 -10.35 47.41 -36.99
C SER A 535 -10.91 48.00 -38.32
N SER A 536 -12.22 47.86 -38.51
CA SER A 536 -13.13 48.93 -39.01
C SER A 536 -14.59 48.65 -38.61
N GLU A 537 -15.47 49.67 -38.65
CA GLU A 537 -16.81 49.64 -38.03
C GLU A 537 -17.95 49.28 -39.02
N HIS A 538 -19.00 48.57 -38.58
CA HIS A 538 -20.39 49.10 -38.47
C HIS A 538 -21.51 48.07 -38.18
N ALA A 539 -22.50 48.54 -37.38
CA ALA A 539 -23.96 48.32 -37.43
C ALA A 539 -24.65 46.95 -37.71
N HIS A 540 -25.45 46.52 -36.72
CA HIS A 540 -26.79 45.88 -36.79
C HIS A 540 -27.11 44.67 -37.72
N SER A 541 -27.51 43.53 -37.12
CA SER A 541 -28.89 42.98 -37.25
C SER A 541 -29.17 41.73 -36.37
N ARG A 542 -30.48 41.47 -36.16
CA ARG A 542 -31.21 40.25 -35.72
C ARG A 542 -32.41 40.11 -36.69
N PRO A 543 -33.26 39.06 -36.72
CA PRO A 543 -33.39 37.83 -35.90
C PRO A 543 -33.27 36.58 -36.85
N PRO A 544 -33.96 35.41 -36.73
CA PRO A 544 -34.85 34.86 -35.68
C PRO A 544 -34.53 33.43 -35.21
N ALA A 545 -35.36 32.94 -34.29
CA ALA A 545 -35.41 31.55 -33.83
C ALA A 545 -36.50 30.76 -34.59
N THR A 546 -36.53 29.44 -34.40
CA THR A 546 -37.58 28.54 -34.91
C THR A 546 -38.02 27.55 -33.84
N ASP A 547 -39.22 27.00 -33.97
CA ASP A 547 -39.99 26.38 -32.87
C ASP A 547 -39.39 25.13 -32.21
N SER A 548 -39.84 24.91 -30.97
CA SER A 548 -39.78 23.62 -30.29
C SER A 548 -41.20 23.17 -29.98
N GLN A 549 -41.72 22.19 -30.73
CA GLN A 549 -43.02 21.60 -30.46
C GLN A 549 -42.98 20.77 -29.17
N SER A 550 -43.98 20.97 -28.30
CA SER A 550 -44.13 20.24 -27.04
C SER A 550 -44.98 18.97 -27.21
N GLU A 551 -44.44 17.79 -26.86
CA GLU A 551 -45.30 16.65 -26.52
C GLU A 551 -46.21 17.02 -25.32
N PRO A 552 -47.45 16.52 -25.24
CA PRO A 552 -48.29 16.69 -24.06
C PRO A 552 -47.64 15.99 -22.85
N SER A 553 -47.64 16.68 -21.70
CA SER A 553 -47.18 16.15 -20.41
C SER A 553 -48.37 15.78 -19.53
N SER A 554 -48.24 14.66 -18.82
CA SER A 554 -49.28 14.11 -17.92
C SER A 554 -49.44 14.86 -16.59
N GLY A 555 -48.72 15.97 -16.40
CA GLY A 555 -48.79 16.81 -15.19
C GLY A 555 -47.99 16.30 -13.99
N ASP A 556 -47.64 15.01 -13.94
CA ASP A 556 -46.76 14.40 -12.93
C ASP A 556 -45.36 14.06 -13.51
N PRO A 557 -44.26 14.58 -12.92
CA PRO A 557 -42.90 14.22 -13.29
C PRO A 557 -42.55 12.72 -13.17
N GLU A 558 -43.25 11.94 -12.34
CA GLU A 558 -42.99 10.50 -12.21
C GLU A 558 -43.64 9.67 -13.32
N THR A 559 -44.89 9.94 -13.72
CA THR A 559 -45.51 9.30 -14.90
C THR A 559 -44.76 9.65 -16.19
N ASP A 560 -44.42 10.92 -16.43
CA ASP A 560 -43.60 11.33 -17.58
C ASP A 560 -42.27 10.57 -17.67
N LYS A 561 -41.68 10.22 -16.52
CA LYS A 561 -40.45 9.42 -16.42
C LYS A 561 -40.69 7.92 -16.62
N LYS A 562 -41.84 7.37 -16.21
CA LYS A 562 -42.27 5.99 -16.50
C LYS A 562 -42.53 5.82 -18.01
N ILE A 563 -43.31 6.71 -18.62
CA ILE A 563 -43.61 6.78 -20.05
C ILE A 563 -42.32 6.80 -20.89
N LYS A 564 -41.36 7.68 -20.56
CA LYS A 564 -40.06 7.76 -21.27
C LYS A 564 -39.22 6.48 -21.13
N ASN A 565 -39.32 5.77 -20.00
CA ASN A 565 -38.67 4.46 -19.83
C ASN A 565 -39.39 3.35 -20.61
N LEU A 566 -40.72 3.37 -20.71
CA LEU A 566 -41.53 2.42 -21.49
C LEU A 566 -41.32 2.58 -22.99
N LYS A 567 -41.46 3.80 -23.54
CA LYS A 567 -41.12 4.13 -24.94
C LYS A 567 -39.71 3.60 -25.29
N LYS A 568 -38.73 3.72 -24.39
CA LYS A 568 -37.36 3.22 -24.57
C LYS A 568 -37.22 1.68 -24.50
N LYS A 569 -37.99 0.99 -23.64
CA LYS A 569 -38.03 -0.49 -23.63
C LYS A 569 -38.60 -1.04 -24.93
N ILE A 570 -39.70 -0.46 -25.42
CA ILE A 570 -40.41 -0.91 -26.64
C ILE A 570 -39.50 -0.78 -27.86
N LYS A 571 -38.83 0.37 -28.05
CA LYS A 571 -37.85 0.52 -29.14
C LYS A 571 -36.70 -0.50 -29.08
N ALA A 572 -36.22 -0.84 -27.89
CA ALA A 572 -35.20 -1.87 -27.71
C ALA A 572 -35.71 -3.31 -27.96
N ILE A 573 -37.02 -3.52 -28.08
CA ILE A 573 -37.63 -4.78 -28.53
C ILE A 573 -37.84 -4.77 -30.05
N GLU A 574 -38.21 -3.63 -30.62
CA GLU A 574 -38.28 -3.39 -32.07
C GLU A 574 -36.91 -3.68 -32.75
N GLU A 575 -35.81 -3.15 -32.18
CA GLU A 575 -34.43 -3.45 -32.59
C GLU A 575 -34.05 -4.94 -32.44
N LEU A 576 -34.75 -5.72 -31.60
CA LEU A 576 -34.57 -7.18 -31.48
C LEU A 576 -35.43 -7.94 -32.50
N LYS A 577 -36.64 -7.47 -32.81
CA LYS A 577 -37.48 -8.01 -33.90
C LYS A 577 -36.81 -7.84 -35.26
N GLU A 578 -36.18 -6.69 -35.53
CA GLU A 578 -35.41 -6.47 -36.76
C GLU A 578 -34.20 -7.42 -36.86
N GLN A 579 -33.52 -7.68 -35.74
CA GLN A 579 -32.45 -8.69 -35.66
C GLN A 579 -32.97 -10.13 -35.86
N GLN A 580 -34.19 -10.44 -35.40
CA GLN A 580 -34.83 -11.73 -35.68
C GLN A 580 -35.21 -11.87 -37.16
N ALA A 581 -35.77 -10.82 -37.77
CA ALA A 581 -36.16 -10.79 -39.18
C ALA A 581 -34.96 -10.89 -40.14
N SER A 582 -33.80 -10.33 -39.75
CA SER A 582 -32.52 -10.49 -40.46
C SER A 582 -31.80 -11.83 -40.18
N GLY A 583 -32.51 -12.82 -39.61
CA GLY A 583 -32.04 -14.20 -39.49
C GLY A 583 -31.03 -14.47 -38.36
N LYS A 584 -30.86 -13.52 -37.44
CA LYS A 584 -29.88 -13.63 -36.33
C LYS A 584 -30.46 -14.48 -35.20
N VAL A 585 -29.71 -15.51 -34.78
CA VAL A 585 -30.12 -16.38 -33.67
C VAL A 585 -30.13 -15.60 -32.35
N LEU A 586 -31.33 -15.34 -31.81
CA LEU A 586 -31.51 -14.67 -30.52
C LEU A 586 -31.40 -15.66 -29.34
N GLN A 587 -30.89 -15.16 -28.22
CA GLN A 587 -30.86 -15.89 -26.95
C GLN A 587 -32.25 -15.93 -26.31
N LYS A 588 -32.51 -16.93 -25.46
CA LYS A 588 -33.80 -17.08 -24.76
C LYS A 588 -34.25 -15.80 -24.03
N ASN A 589 -33.34 -15.16 -23.27
CA ASN A 589 -33.55 -13.87 -22.59
C ASN A 589 -33.86 -12.66 -23.52
N GLN A 590 -33.76 -12.81 -24.85
CA GLN A 590 -34.18 -11.81 -25.84
C GLN A 590 -35.57 -12.16 -26.39
N LEU A 591 -35.85 -13.44 -26.66
CA LEU A 591 -37.19 -13.92 -27.02
C LEU A 591 -38.21 -13.65 -25.89
N ASP A 592 -37.82 -13.92 -24.64
CA ASP A 592 -38.60 -13.64 -23.43
C ASP A 592 -38.87 -12.13 -23.18
N LYS A 593 -38.20 -11.24 -23.93
CA LYS A 593 -38.48 -9.78 -23.96
C LYS A 593 -39.44 -9.42 -25.07
N ILE A 594 -39.29 -10.01 -26.27
CA ILE A 594 -40.23 -9.83 -27.38
C ILE A 594 -41.63 -10.30 -26.96
N GLN A 595 -41.74 -11.42 -26.22
CA GLN A 595 -43.02 -11.90 -25.66
C GLN A 595 -43.69 -10.96 -24.65
N LYS A 596 -42.99 -9.93 -24.14
CA LYS A 596 -43.54 -8.96 -23.16
C LYS A 596 -43.91 -7.63 -23.79
N GLU A 597 -43.78 -7.49 -25.11
CA GLU A 597 -44.07 -6.25 -25.83
C GLU A 597 -45.53 -5.81 -25.66
N GLU A 598 -46.49 -6.73 -25.81
CA GLU A 598 -47.93 -6.43 -25.62
C GLU A 598 -48.27 -5.98 -24.19
N GLN A 599 -47.53 -6.48 -23.18
CA GLN A 599 -47.70 -6.05 -21.79
C GLN A 599 -47.14 -4.63 -21.58
N LEU A 600 -45.98 -4.33 -22.17
CA LEU A 600 -45.35 -3.00 -22.10
C LEU A 600 -46.09 -1.94 -22.93
N LEU A 601 -46.78 -2.34 -24.01
CA LEU A 601 -47.66 -1.47 -24.79
C LEU A 601 -48.92 -1.11 -24.00
N LYS A 602 -49.54 -2.07 -23.31
CA LYS A 602 -50.68 -1.81 -22.39
C LYS A 602 -50.26 -0.97 -21.19
N GLU A 603 -49.12 -1.26 -20.57
CA GLU A 603 -48.53 -0.43 -19.48
C GLU A 603 -48.23 1.00 -19.96
N LEU A 604 -47.95 1.21 -21.26
CA LEU A 604 -47.78 2.54 -21.84
C LEU A 604 -49.13 3.23 -22.10
N GLU A 605 -50.11 2.51 -22.66
CA GLU A 605 -51.45 3.03 -22.97
C GLU A 605 -52.21 3.43 -21.68
N GLU A 606 -52.17 2.58 -20.64
CA GLU A 606 -52.71 2.87 -19.30
C GLU A 606 -52.05 4.08 -18.60
N LEU A 607 -50.87 4.51 -19.06
CA LEU A 607 -50.16 5.70 -18.57
C LEU A 607 -50.27 6.91 -19.51
N GLN A 608 -51.05 6.82 -20.59
CA GLN A 608 -51.31 7.91 -21.54
C GLN A 608 -52.78 8.35 -21.60
N ILE A 609 -53.62 7.81 -20.72
CA ILE A 609 -55.04 8.16 -20.47
C ILE A 609 -55.13 9.08 -19.25
#